data_AF-A0A2L0GKT3-F1
#
_entry.id   AF-A0A2L0GKT3-F1
#
_cell.length_a   1.000
_cell.length_b   1.000
_cell.length_c   1.000
_cell.angle_alpha   90.00
_cell.angle_beta   90.00
_cell.angle_gamma   90.00
#
_symmetry.space_group_name_H-M   'P 1'
#
loop_
_entity.id
_entity.type
_entity.pdbx_description
1 polymer ?
#
loop_
_entity_poly.entity_id
_entity_poly.type
_entity_poly.pdbx_seq_one_letter_code
_entity_poly.pdbx_strand_id
1 'polypeptide(L)'
;MMETIMTLEKTRPLGPGEERTRQRRRNQIVFLVVAGVIGGVIGFGTGFFDEGQGNLFAGDWEKLKLPPALAAGLALLLLAGFLALPLYGFRMIDDYKREQNLVAFTGGCLGVLAGFPVWAVLHAGGFLPAPHAFGVFAIAYVSMFVSFLFARWRL
;
A
#
# COMPACT_ATOMS: atom_id res chain seq x y z
N MET A 1 -2.70 45.51 13.54
CA MET A 1 -3.51 44.81 14.57
C MET A 1 -3.76 43.35 14.21
N MET A 2 -4.17 43.03 12.98
CA MET A 2 -4.43 41.64 12.54
C MET A 2 -3.18 40.75 12.45
N GLU A 3 -2.03 41.31 12.00
CA GLU A 3 -0.74 40.59 11.98
C GLU A 3 -0.19 40.26 13.39
N THR A 4 -0.49 41.10 14.38
CA THR A 4 -0.04 40.93 15.76
C THR A 4 -0.80 39.79 16.46
N ILE A 5 -2.06 39.57 16.10
CA ILE A 5 -2.87 38.46 16.62
C ILE A 5 -2.42 37.12 15.98
N MET A 6 -2.12 37.13 14.69
CA MET A 6 -1.69 35.94 13.95
C MET A 6 -0.29 35.44 14.37
N THR A 7 0.56 36.32 14.88
CA THR A 7 1.90 35.97 15.41
C THR A 7 1.86 35.43 16.85
N LEU A 8 0.89 35.84 17.66
CA LEU A 8 0.70 35.35 19.04
C LEU A 8 0.08 33.93 19.09
N GLU A 9 -0.74 33.56 18.12
CA GLU A 9 -1.29 32.20 18.04
C GLU A 9 -0.22 31.14 17.74
N LYS A 10 0.83 31.53 17.01
CA LYS A 10 1.95 30.67 16.61
C LYS A 10 2.94 30.36 17.74
N THR A 11 2.82 31.03 18.90
CA THR A 11 3.80 31.01 20.00
C THR A 11 3.23 30.50 21.33
N ARG A 12 2.02 29.92 21.33
CA ARG A 12 1.56 29.18 22.52
C ARG A 12 2.42 27.91 22.68
N PRO A 13 3.07 27.70 23.84
CA PRO A 13 3.77 26.45 24.10
C PRO A 13 2.75 25.32 24.02
N LEU A 14 3.05 24.32 23.18
CA LEU A 14 2.18 23.17 22.97
C LEU A 14 1.96 22.45 24.30
N GLY A 15 0.72 22.05 24.58
CA GLY A 15 0.47 21.20 25.73
C GLY A 15 1.19 19.85 25.58
N PRO A 16 1.56 19.16 26.67
CA PRO A 16 2.26 17.88 26.60
C PRO A 16 1.52 16.80 25.78
N GLY A 17 0.19 16.88 25.70
CA GLY A 17 -0.63 16.02 24.83
C GLY A 17 -0.54 16.38 23.34
N GLU A 18 -0.44 17.68 23.02
CA GLU A 18 -0.30 18.17 21.64
C GLU A 18 1.09 17.85 21.08
N GLU A 19 2.14 17.96 21.92
CA GLU A 19 3.51 17.56 21.55
C GLU A 19 3.60 16.08 21.21
N ARG A 20 3.01 15.20 22.03
CA ARG A 20 2.96 13.75 21.76
C ARG A 20 2.19 13.43 20.49
N THR A 21 1.07 14.11 20.25
CA THR A 21 0.28 13.94 19.01
C THR A 21 1.07 14.38 17.78
N ARG A 22 1.78 15.51 17.87
CA ARG A 22 2.66 16.01 16.80
C ARG A 22 3.80 15.05 16.51
N GLN A 23 4.44 14.51 17.55
CA GLN A 23 5.51 13.52 17.40
C GLN A 23 5.01 12.22 16.75
N ARG A 24 3.85 11.71 17.19
CA ARG A 24 3.22 10.52 16.59
C ARG A 24 2.90 10.75 15.11
N ARG A 25 2.33 11.91 14.77
CA ARG A 25 2.06 12.28 13.38
C ARG A 25 3.34 12.34 12.55
N ARG A 26 4.41 12.93 13.08
CA ARG A 26 5.71 13.00 12.41
C ARG A 26 6.27 11.61 12.15
N ASN A 27 6.23 10.73 13.14
CA ASN A 27 6.71 9.35 13.00
C ASN A 27 5.89 8.57 11.96
N GLN A 28 4.57 8.77 11.92
CA GLN A 28 3.71 8.18 10.88
C GLN A 28 4.07 8.68 9.48
N ILE A 29 4.32 9.99 9.31
CA ILE A 29 4.75 10.54 8.02
C ILE A 29 6.11 9.97 7.60
N VAL A 30 7.09 9.94 8.51
CA VAL A 30 8.41 9.37 8.24
C VAL A 30 8.29 7.90 7.85
N PHE A 31 7.47 7.13 8.57
CA PHE A 31 7.18 5.74 8.24
C PHE A 31 6.60 5.59 6.81
N LEU A 32 5.63 6.42 6.44
CA LEU A 32 5.04 6.40 5.09
C LEU A 32 6.05 6.79 4.01
N VAL A 33 6.91 7.78 4.27
CA VAL A 33 7.98 8.17 3.35
C VAL A 33 8.96 7.03 3.15
N VAL A 34 9.43 6.39 4.23
CA VAL A 34 10.35 5.25 4.16
C VAL A 34 9.72 4.09 3.40
N ALA A 35 8.45 3.76 3.69
CA ALA A 35 7.72 2.73 2.96
C ALA A 35 7.60 3.06 1.46
N GLY A 36 7.30 4.32 1.13
CA GLY A 36 7.25 4.80 -0.24
C GLY A 36 8.60 4.72 -0.96
N VAL A 37 9.70 5.07 -0.29
CA VAL A 37 11.05 4.94 -0.83
C VAL A 37 11.39 3.47 -1.09
N ILE A 38 11.07 2.56 -0.17
CA ILE A 38 11.28 1.13 -0.36
C ILE A 38 10.48 0.63 -1.58
N GLY A 39 9.20 1.01 -1.69
CA GLY A 39 8.39 0.68 -2.86
C GLY A 39 8.97 1.24 -4.16
N GLY A 40 9.49 2.47 -4.14
CA GLY A 40 10.17 3.10 -5.27
C GLY A 40 11.45 2.37 -5.67
N VAL A 41 12.28 1.96 -4.71
CA VAL A 41 13.50 1.18 -4.94
C VAL A 41 13.16 -0.18 -5.54
N ILE A 42 12.11 -0.84 -5.04
CA ILE A 42 11.63 -2.11 -5.61
C ILE A 42 11.20 -1.90 -7.05
N GLY A 43 10.29 -0.96 -7.31
CA GLY A 43 9.76 -0.69 -8.65
C GLY A 43 10.84 -0.29 -9.65
N PHE A 44 11.75 0.61 -9.25
CA PHE A 44 12.90 1.00 -10.05
C PHE A 44 13.82 -0.20 -10.31
N GLY A 45 14.16 -0.97 -9.28
CA GLY A 45 15.01 -2.14 -9.40
C GLY A 45 14.42 -3.20 -10.34
N THR A 46 13.12 -3.47 -10.24
CA THR A 46 12.45 -4.42 -11.14
C THR A 46 12.32 -3.92 -12.57
N GLY A 47 12.13 -2.62 -12.79
CA GLY A 47 11.88 -2.08 -14.14
C GLY A 47 13.13 -1.66 -14.90
N PHE A 48 14.11 -1.08 -14.21
CA PHE A 48 15.33 -0.55 -14.84
C PHE A 48 16.33 -1.66 -15.21
N PHE A 49 16.38 -2.73 -14.42
CA PHE A 49 17.31 -3.85 -14.61
C PHE A 49 16.64 -5.09 -15.22
N ASP A 50 15.43 -4.96 -15.78
CA ASP A 50 14.80 -6.06 -16.51
C ASP A 50 15.58 -6.33 -17.80
N GLU A 51 16.11 -7.55 -17.92
CA GLU A 51 16.80 -8.05 -19.10
C GLU A 51 15.85 -8.86 -20.01
N GLY A 52 14.60 -9.03 -19.57
CA GLY A 52 13.56 -9.77 -20.26
C GLY A 52 12.93 -9.00 -21.42
N GLN A 53 12.26 -9.73 -22.30
CA GLN A 53 11.36 -9.15 -23.31
C GLN A 53 9.88 -9.27 -22.89
N GLY A 54 9.62 -9.73 -21.67
CA GLY A 54 8.29 -9.89 -21.12
C GLY A 54 7.70 -8.57 -20.64
N ASN A 55 6.37 -8.51 -20.56
CA ASN A 55 5.65 -7.44 -19.91
C ASN A 55 4.88 -7.98 -18.69
N LEU A 56 5.22 -7.45 -17.51
CA LEU A 56 4.57 -7.75 -16.22
C LEU A 56 3.05 -7.60 -16.28
N PHE A 57 2.55 -6.56 -16.96
CA PHE A 57 1.12 -6.28 -17.05
C PHE A 57 0.40 -7.11 -18.11
N ALA A 58 1.13 -7.63 -19.11
CA ALA A 58 0.58 -8.50 -20.16
C ALA A 58 0.57 -9.98 -19.76
N GLY A 59 1.23 -10.35 -18.65
CA GLY A 59 1.28 -11.72 -18.16
C GLY A 59 2.34 -12.61 -18.85
N ASP A 60 3.34 -12.03 -19.51
CA ASP A 60 4.47 -12.74 -20.12
C ASP A 60 5.52 -13.18 -19.07
N TRP A 61 5.09 -13.89 -18.02
CA TRP A 61 5.93 -14.20 -16.85
C TRP A 61 7.19 -14.99 -17.20
N GLU A 62 7.12 -15.87 -18.20
CA GLU A 62 8.25 -16.70 -18.63
C GLU A 62 9.36 -15.89 -19.33
N LYS A 63 9.04 -14.69 -19.80
CA LYS A 63 9.97 -13.81 -20.52
C LYS A 63 10.58 -12.74 -19.62
N LEU A 64 10.18 -12.66 -18.35
CA LEU A 64 10.76 -11.74 -17.36
C LEU A 64 12.11 -12.29 -16.91
N LYS A 65 13.14 -11.43 -16.88
CA LYS A 65 14.48 -11.83 -16.48
C LYS A 65 15.15 -10.74 -15.66
N LEU A 66 15.55 -11.10 -14.44
CA LEU A 66 16.34 -10.24 -13.57
C LEU A 66 17.64 -10.96 -13.19
N PRO A 67 18.74 -10.21 -12.97
CA PRO A 67 19.96 -10.75 -12.40
C PRO A 67 19.67 -11.48 -11.08
N PRO A 68 20.18 -12.70 -10.84
CA PRO A 68 19.80 -13.51 -9.67
C PRO A 68 20.03 -12.82 -8.32
N ALA A 69 21.14 -12.09 -8.18
CA ALA A 69 21.46 -11.34 -6.97
C ALA A 69 20.46 -10.21 -6.72
N LEU A 70 20.06 -9.50 -7.77
CA LEU A 70 19.07 -8.43 -7.68
C LEU A 70 17.69 -9.01 -7.34
N ALA A 71 17.29 -10.12 -7.96
CA ALA A 71 16.03 -10.80 -7.67
C ALA A 71 15.94 -11.23 -6.19
N ALA A 72 17.01 -11.80 -5.63
CA ALA A 72 17.06 -12.16 -4.21
C ALA A 72 16.92 -10.93 -3.29
N GLY A 73 17.63 -9.85 -3.60
CA GLY A 73 17.53 -8.60 -2.84
C GLY A 73 16.13 -7.98 -2.90
N LEU A 74 15.53 -7.94 -4.09
CA LEU A 74 14.17 -7.43 -4.29
C LEU A 74 13.12 -8.31 -3.59
N ALA A 75 13.29 -9.63 -3.59
CA ALA A 75 12.40 -10.54 -2.86
C ALA A 75 12.43 -10.27 -1.34
N LEU A 76 13.62 -10.07 -0.76
CA LEU A 76 13.75 -9.69 0.65
C LEU A 76 13.12 -8.32 0.94
N LEU A 77 13.31 -7.34 0.07
CA LEU A 77 12.69 -6.02 0.17
C LEU A 77 11.16 -6.10 0.07
N LEU A 78 10.63 -6.95 -0.81
CA LEU A 78 9.20 -7.21 -0.95
C LEU A 78 8.63 -7.87 0.33
N LEU A 79 9.31 -8.84 0.91
CA LEU A 79 8.92 -9.42 2.21
C LEU A 79 8.93 -8.37 3.31
N ALA A 80 9.98 -7.55 3.40
CA ALA A 80 10.02 -6.45 4.35
C ALA A 80 8.89 -5.44 4.11
N GLY A 81 8.63 -5.10 2.84
CA GLY A 81 7.65 -4.10 2.43
C GLY A 81 6.19 -4.51 2.61
N PHE A 82 5.85 -5.76 2.27
CA PHE A 82 4.48 -6.26 2.31
C PHE A 82 4.12 -7.05 3.56
N LEU A 83 5.11 -7.50 4.35
CA LEU A 83 4.87 -8.22 5.59
C LEU A 83 5.35 -7.44 6.82
N ALA A 84 6.65 -7.13 6.88
CA ALA A 84 7.23 -6.56 8.10
C ALA A 84 6.75 -5.13 8.37
N LEU A 85 6.73 -4.26 7.34
CA LEU A 85 6.31 -2.86 7.46
C LEU A 85 4.84 -2.73 7.88
N PRO A 86 3.84 -3.39 7.25
CA PRO A 86 2.46 -3.30 7.69
C PRO A 86 2.27 -3.77 9.14
N LEU A 87 2.88 -4.90 9.52
CA LEU A 87 2.82 -5.42 10.89
C LEU A 87 3.43 -4.45 11.90
N TYR A 88 4.55 -3.79 11.56
CA TYR A 88 5.15 -2.76 12.39
C TYR A 88 4.27 -1.50 12.45
N GLY A 89 3.66 -1.10 11.33
CA GLY A 89 2.76 0.05 11.23
C GLY A 89 1.53 -0.05 12.14
N PHE A 90 1.02 -1.26 12.39
CA PHE A 90 -0.07 -1.48 13.36
C PHE A 90 0.28 -1.02 14.78
N ARG A 91 1.56 -0.96 15.16
CA ARG A 91 1.97 -0.43 16.47
C ARG A 91 1.89 1.09 16.57
N MET A 92 1.78 1.80 15.44
CA MET A 92 1.77 3.26 15.40
C MET A 92 0.37 3.86 15.32
N ILE A 93 -0.65 3.07 14.99
CA ILE A 93 -2.03 3.54 14.78
C ILE A 93 -2.86 3.43 16.06
N ASP A 94 -3.88 4.28 16.17
CA ASP A 94 -4.85 4.25 17.27
C ASP A 94 -5.96 3.23 16.95
N ASP A 95 -6.84 2.98 17.92
CA ASP A 95 -7.90 1.98 17.78
C ASP A 95 -8.86 2.32 16.64
N TYR A 96 -9.17 3.61 16.45
CA TYR A 96 -10.02 4.08 15.36
C TYR A 96 -9.41 3.80 13.97
N LYS A 97 -8.14 4.16 13.76
CA LYS A 97 -7.43 3.83 12.51
C LYS A 97 -7.21 2.34 12.32
N ARG A 98 -7.08 1.59 13.41
CA ARG A 98 -6.95 0.13 13.39
C ARG A 98 -8.23 -0.52 12.86
N GLU A 99 -9.39 -0.06 13.30
CA GLU A 99 -10.67 -0.53 12.80
C GLU A 99 -10.81 -0.28 11.29
N GLN A 100 -10.50 0.95 10.84
CA GLN A 100 -10.50 1.28 9.40
C GLN A 100 -9.55 0.39 8.59
N ASN A 101 -8.35 0.11 9.10
CA ASN A 101 -7.39 -0.80 8.46
C ASN A 101 -7.90 -2.24 8.39
N LEU A 102 -8.62 -2.72 9.40
CA LEU A 102 -9.20 -4.08 9.39
C LEU A 102 -10.33 -4.19 8.37
N VAL A 103 -11.19 -3.16 8.25
CA VAL A 103 -12.23 -3.12 7.22
C VAL A 103 -11.60 -3.10 5.82
N ALA A 104 -10.56 -2.27 5.62
CA ALA A 104 -9.82 -2.24 4.38
C ALA A 104 -9.21 -3.61 4.04
N PHE A 105 -8.50 -4.24 4.99
CA PHE A 105 -7.88 -5.54 4.81
C PHE A 105 -8.91 -6.62 4.46
N THR A 106 -10.03 -6.65 5.17
CA THR A 106 -11.16 -7.57 4.90
C THR A 106 -11.71 -7.34 3.50
N GLY A 107 -11.86 -6.08 3.08
CA GLY A 107 -12.26 -5.71 1.72
C GLY A 107 -11.34 -6.28 0.66
N GLY A 108 -10.02 -6.19 0.85
CA GLY A 108 -9.03 -6.80 -0.05
C GLY A 108 -9.15 -8.32 -0.11
N CYS A 109 -9.28 -9.00 1.04
CA CYS A 109 -9.46 -10.45 1.12
C CYS A 109 -10.73 -10.91 0.41
N LEU A 110 -11.87 -10.28 0.70
CA LEU A 110 -13.15 -10.60 0.05
C LEU A 110 -13.11 -10.30 -1.44
N GLY A 111 -12.46 -9.20 -1.83
CA GLY A 111 -12.22 -8.84 -3.22
C GLY A 111 -11.54 -9.97 -3.98
N VAL A 112 -10.45 -10.53 -3.46
CA VAL A 112 -9.76 -11.66 -4.11
C VAL A 112 -10.60 -12.94 -4.09
N LEU A 113 -11.15 -13.30 -2.93
CA LEU A 113 -11.90 -14.55 -2.73
C LEU A 113 -13.16 -14.62 -3.61
N ALA A 114 -13.81 -13.50 -3.88
CA ALA A 114 -14.96 -13.42 -4.77
C ALA A 114 -14.56 -13.07 -6.21
N GLY A 115 -13.67 -12.09 -6.39
CA GLY A 115 -13.33 -11.50 -7.68
C GLY A 115 -12.58 -12.44 -8.61
N PHE A 116 -11.61 -13.21 -8.11
CA PHE A 116 -10.88 -14.15 -8.97
C PHE A 116 -11.77 -15.27 -9.52
N PRO A 117 -12.58 -16.00 -8.70
CA PRO A 117 -13.51 -16.99 -9.24
C PRO A 117 -14.53 -16.41 -10.22
N VAL A 118 -15.09 -15.23 -9.94
CA VAL A 118 -16.01 -14.54 -10.86
C VAL A 118 -15.33 -14.23 -12.19
N TRP A 119 -14.10 -13.71 -12.17
CA TRP A 119 -13.34 -13.45 -13.40
C TRP A 119 -13.05 -14.75 -14.17
N ALA A 120 -12.65 -15.82 -13.49
CA ALA A 120 -12.40 -17.12 -14.13
C ALA A 120 -13.64 -17.65 -14.87
N VAL A 121 -14.83 -17.57 -14.25
CA VAL A 121 -16.10 -17.96 -14.88
C VAL A 121 -16.42 -17.08 -16.07
N LEU A 122 -16.24 -15.76 -15.95
CA LEU A 122 -16.46 -14.82 -17.07
C LEU A 122 -15.49 -15.05 -18.24
N HIS A 123 -14.24 -15.42 -17.96
CA HIS A 123 -13.28 -15.81 -18.99
C HIS A 123 -13.72 -17.09 -19.71
N ALA A 124 -14.15 -18.11 -18.96
CA ALA A 124 -14.69 -19.35 -19.54
C ALA A 124 -15.91 -19.10 -20.43
N GLY A 125 -16.71 -18.06 -20.12
CA GLY A 125 -17.81 -17.58 -20.96
C GLY A 125 -17.40 -16.69 -22.14
N GLY A 126 -16.11 -16.38 -22.31
CA GLY A 126 -15.59 -15.54 -23.40
C GLY A 126 -15.76 -14.03 -23.20
N PHE A 127 -16.12 -13.56 -21.99
CA PHE A 127 -16.37 -12.14 -21.72
C PHE A 127 -15.13 -11.34 -21.32
N LEU A 128 -14.15 -12.00 -20.71
CA LEU A 128 -12.95 -11.36 -20.17
C LEU A 128 -11.68 -12.10 -20.63
N PRO A 129 -10.52 -11.43 -20.67
CA PRO A 129 -9.24 -12.09 -20.87
C PRO A 129 -8.93 -13.06 -19.72
N ALA A 130 -7.96 -13.95 -19.95
CA ALA A 130 -7.51 -14.91 -18.94
C ALA A 130 -7.04 -14.17 -17.67
N PRO A 131 -7.44 -14.64 -16.47
CA PRO A 131 -6.94 -14.09 -15.21
C PRO A 131 -5.41 -14.21 -15.12
N HIS A 132 -4.76 -13.17 -14.62
CA HIS A 132 -3.31 -13.13 -14.41
C HIS A 132 -2.97 -12.52 -13.04
N ALA A 133 -1.77 -12.79 -12.51
CA ALA A 133 -1.43 -12.44 -11.14
C ALA A 133 -1.55 -10.93 -10.84
N PHE A 134 -1.13 -10.05 -11.75
CA PHE A 134 -1.30 -8.60 -11.59
C PHE A 134 -2.77 -8.19 -11.45
N GLY A 135 -3.67 -8.83 -12.21
CA GLY A 135 -5.09 -8.60 -12.10
C GLY A 135 -5.64 -8.98 -10.71
N VAL A 136 -5.17 -10.08 -10.15
CA VAL A 136 -5.55 -10.51 -8.78
C VAL A 136 -5.03 -9.52 -7.73
N PHE A 137 -3.79 -9.05 -7.86
CA PHE A 137 -3.27 -7.99 -7.00
C PHE A 137 -4.07 -6.69 -7.14
N ALA A 138 -4.45 -6.31 -8.37
CA ALA A 138 -5.27 -5.13 -8.60
C ALA A 138 -6.63 -5.25 -7.91
N ILE A 139 -7.30 -6.42 -8.00
CA ILE A 139 -8.54 -6.68 -7.26
C ILE A 139 -8.31 -6.49 -5.75
N ALA A 140 -7.26 -7.09 -5.20
CA ALA A 140 -6.94 -6.97 -3.77
C ALA A 140 -6.78 -5.51 -3.33
N TYR A 141 -5.93 -4.75 -4.03
CA TYR A 141 -5.62 -3.36 -3.65
C TYR A 141 -6.77 -2.40 -3.93
N VAL A 142 -7.49 -2.56 -5.04
CA VAL A 142 -8.64 -1.71 -5.36
C VAL A 142 -9.78 -1.96 -4.36
N SER A 143 -10.10 -3.22 -4.07
CA SER A 143 -11.11 -3.55 -3.05
C SER A 143 -10.69 -3.03 -1.67
N MET A 144 -9.42 -3.21 -1.30
CA MET A 144 -8.89 -2.67 -0.04
C MET A 144 -9.02 -1.14 0.04
N PHE A 145 -8.68 -0.43 -1.05
CA PHE A 145 -8.77 1.03 -1.12
C PHE A 145 -10.22 1.51 -1.04
N VAL A 146 -11.13 0.89 -1.79
CA VAL A 146 -12.56 1.23 -1.77
C VAL A 146 -13.16 0.97 -0.38
N SER A 147 -12.84 -0.16 0.25
CA SER A 147 -13.29 -0.47 1.60
C SER A 147 -12.69 0.47 2.65
N PHE A 148 -11.44 0.89 2.49
CA PHE A 148 -10.83 1.92 3.34
C PHE A 148 -11.58 3.25 3.21
N LEU A 149 -11.85 3.71 1.99
CA LEU A 149 -12.58 4.95 1.75
C LEU A 149 -14.00 4.89 2.34
N PHE A 150 -14.69 3.78 2.14
CA PHE A 150 -15.99 3.54 2.76
C PHE A 150 -15.91 3.63 4.29
N ALA A 151 -14.96 2.92 4.92
CA ALA A 151 -14.76 2.95 6.36
C ALA A 151 -14.43 4.36 6.87
N ARG A 152 -13.60 5.11 6.13
CA ARG A 152 -13.21 6.48 6.48
C ARG A 152 -14.38 7.46 6.51
N TRP A 153 -15.40 7.26 5.68
CA TRP A 153 -16.57 8.16 5.62
C TRP A 153 -17.75 7.69 6.47
N ARG A 154 -17.73 6.45 6.97
CA ARG A 154 -18.85 5.87 7.71
C ARG A 154 -18.57 5.62 9.19
N LEU A 155 -17.31 5.39 9.55
CA LEU A 155 -16.85 5.24 10.94
C LEU A 155 -16.27 6.56 11.42
#